data_AF-A0AA88XUG6-F1
#
_entry.id   AF-A0AA88XUG6-F1
#
_cell.length_a   1.000
_cell.length_b   1.000
_cell.length_c   1.000
_cell.angle_alpha   90.00
_cell.angle_beta   90.00
_cell.angle_gamma   90.00
#
_symmetry.space_group_name_H-M   'P 1'
#
loop_
_entity.id
_entity.type
_entity.pdbx_description
1 polymer ?
#
loop_
_entity_poly.entity_id
_entity_poly.type
_entity_poly.pdbx_seq_one_letter_code
_entity_poly.pdbx_strand_id
1 'polypeptide(L)'
;GDSFSIISTSLEYIGMTSLKTVRRGDIIIANNKKLCYTEGTRFRSLTKRRSQKVLVVDNEDYKNCLLEDKVCSPLCDSKGCWGPGHAQCLGNKIISNNVEDWLL
;
A
#
# COMPACT_ATOMS: atom_id res chain seq x y z
N GLY A 1 -10.24 -19.01 6.66
CA GLY A 1 -10.64 -18.66 5.29
C GLY A 1 -9.78 -17.50 4.87
N ASP A 2 -8.90 -17.75 3.91
CA ASP A 2 -7.71 -16.94 3.57
C ASP A 2 -7.94 -15.44 3.71
N SER A 3 -7.37 -14.86 4.76
CA SER A 3 -7.35 -13.42 5.04
C SER A 3 -5.96 -12.89 4.72
N PHE A 4 -5.88 -11.63 4.29
CA PHE A 4 -4.59 -10.96 4.15
C PHE A 4 -4.30 -10.21 5.45
N SER A 5 -3.25 -10.62 6.16
CA SER A 5 -2.93 -10.05 7.47
C SER A 5 -1.44 -9.77 7.61
N ILE A 6 -1.10 -8.54 8.00
CA ILE A 6 0.26 -8.11 8.34
C ILE A 6 0.17 -7.51 9.75
N ILE A 7 0.61 -8.26 10.75
CA ILE A 7 0.43 -7.89 12.16
C ILE A 7 1.76 -8.03 12.90
N SER A 8 2.13 -7.02 13.69
CA SER A 8 3.29 -7.05 14.59
C SER A 8 4.61 -7.40 13.91
N THR A 9 4.81 -6.89 12.69
CA THR A 9 6.05 -7.08 11.93
C THR A 9 7.02 -5.91 12.09
N SER A 10 8.27 -6.11 11.67
CA SER A 10 9.29 -5.06 11.60
C SER A 10 9.43 -4.45 10.19
N LEU A 11 8.44 -4.65 9.31
CA LEU A 11 8.48 -4.16 7.93
C LEU A 11 8.35 -2.63 7.89
N GLU A 12 9.07 -2.01 6.96
CA GLU A 12 8.93 -0.59 6.64
C GLU A 12 7.98 -0.34 5.47
N TYR A 13 7.80 -1.34 4.59
CA TYR A 13 6.85 -1.35 3.48
C TYR A 13 6.41 -2.80 3.18
N ILE A 14 5.31 -2.96 2.44
CA ILE A 14 4.65 -4.26 2.21
C ILE A 14 5.23 -5.01 0.99
N GLY A 15 5.52 -4.30 -0.10
CA GLY A 15 6.21 -4.89 -1.27
C GLY A 15 5.37 -5.83 -2.15
N MET A 16 4.05 -5.94 -1.94
CA MET A 16 3.21 -6.95 -2.60
C MET A 16 2.67 -6.52 -3.98
N THR A 17 3.56 -6.18 -4.91
CA THR A 17 3.20 -5.67 -6.26
C THR A 17 2.39 -6.65 -7.11
N SER A 18 2.56 -7.96 -6.87
CA SER A 18 1.79 -9.03 -7.54
C SER A 18 0.38 -9.22 -6.99
N LEU A 19 0.06 -8.69 -5.80
CA LEU A 19 -1.26 -8.84 -5.19
C LEU A 19 -2.26 -7.89 -5.86
N LYS A 20 -3.20 -8.45 -6.63
CA LYS A 20 -4.22 -7.66 -7.34
C LYS A 20 -5.61 -7.72 -6.69
N THR A 21 -5.94 -8.80 -5.99
CA THR A 21 -7.27 -8.98 -5.38
C THR A 21 -7.24 -9.98 -4.24
N VAL A 22 -7.88 -9.63 -3.12
CA VAL A 22 -8.22 -10.52 -2.01
C VAL A 22 -9.67 -10.98 -2.19
N ARG A 23 -9.85 -12.20 -2.69
CA ARG A 23 -11.16 -12.72 -3.13
C ARG A 23 -12.11 -13.09 -1.99
N ARG A 24 -11.56 -13.48 -0.83
CA ARG A 24 -12.24 -13.91 0.38
C ARG A 24 -11.43 -13.42 1.58
N GLY A 25 -12.05 -13.36 2.76
CA GLY A 25 -11.39 -12.89 3.99
C GLY A 25 -11.24 -11.38 4.09
N ASP A 26 -10.92 -10.90 5.28
CA ASP A 26 -10.69 -9.48 5.55
C ASP A 26 -9.22 -9.10 5.29
N ILE A 27 -8.95 -7.79 5.19
CA ILE A 27 -7.61 -7.23 5.15
C ILE A 27 -7.32 -6.60 6.52
N ILE A 28 -6.25 -7.01 7.17
CA ILE A 28 -5.84 -6.49 8.49
C ILE A 28 -4.36 -6.12 8.43
N ILE A 29 -4.04 -4.84 8.61
CA ILE A 29 -2.67 -4.33 8.68
C ILE A 29 -2.55 -3.57 9.99
N ALA A 30 -2.04 -4.23 11.03
CA ALA A 30 -2.09 -3.69 12.39
C ALA A 30 -0.80 -3.84 13.17
N ASN A 31 -0.51 -2.90 14.07
CA ASN A 31 0.60 -2.99 15.02
C ASN A 31 2.01 -3.09 14.40
N ASN A 32 2.21 -2.57 13.19
CA ASN A 32 3.52 -2.58 12.54
C ASN A 32 4.21 -1.23 12.75
N LYS A 33 4.98 -1.11 13.83
CA LYS A 33 5.51 0.19 14.33
C LYS A 33 6.49 0.91 13.41
N LYS A 34 6.97 0.27 12.34
CA LYS A 34 7.85 0.90 11.35
C LYS A 34 7.21 1.02 9.97
N LEU A 35 5.97 0.55 9.81
CA LEU A 35 5.35 0.37 8.51
C LEU A 35 4.79 1.68 7.98
N CYS A 36 5.47 2.25 7.00
CA CYS A 36 5.04 3.40 6.22
C CYS A 36 4.22 2.98 4.99
N TYR A 37 3.87 3.94 4.13
CA TYR A 37 3.11 3.73 2.89
C TYR A 37 1.68 3.18 3.08
N THR A 38 1.20 3.13 4.32
CA THR A 38 -0.19 2.71 4.65
C THR A 38 -1.17 3.86 4.47
N GLU A 39 -0.77 5.07 4.87
CA GLU A 39 -1.52 6.30 4.63
C GLU A 39 -1.55 6.65 3.13
N GLY A 40 -2.72 7.06 2.62
CA GLY A 40 -2.92 7.30 1.19
C GLY A 40 -3.12 6.05 0.33
N THR A 41 -2.89 4.84 0.87
CA THR A 41 -3.07 3.58 0.14
C THR A 41 -4.47 3.01 0.32
N ARG A 42 -5.21 2.83 -0.79
CA ARG A 42 -6.60 2.37 -0.78
C ARG A 42 -6.70 0.84 -0.84
N PHE A 43 -6.33 0.16 0.25
CA PHE A 43 -6.42 -1.31 0.36
C PHE A 43 -7.83 -1.86 0.12
N ARG A 44 -8.88 -1.05 0.33
CA ARG A 44 -10.27 -1.40 -0.02
C ARG A 44 -10.43 -1.78 -1.49
N SER A 45 -9.64 -1.20 -2.39
CA SER A 45 -9.66 -1.52 -3.82
C SER A 45 -9.25 -2.96 -4.14
N LEU A 46 -8.62 -3.66 -3.19
CA LEU A 46 -8.22 -5.07 -3.33
C LEU A 46 -9.36 -6.04 -2.96
N THR A 47 -10.41 -5.57 -2.29
CA THR A 47 -11.53 -6.43 -1.88
C THR A 47 -12.55 -6.59 -2.99
N LYS A 48 -13.09 -7.80 -3.16
CA LYS A 48 -14.12 -8.08 -4.20
C LYS A 48 -15.54 -7.90 -3.68
N ARG A 49 -15.77 -8.14 -2.39
CA ARG A 49 -17.11 -8.15 -1.77
C ARG A 49 -17.25 -6.97 -0.83
N ARG A 50 -18.44 -6.35 -0.83
CA ARG A 50 -18.75 -5.24 0.09
C ARG A 50 -18.67 -5.61 1.57
N SER A 51 -18.90 -6.89 1.89
CA SER A 51 -18.87 -7.43 3.25
C SER A 51 -17.46 -7.61 3.83
N GLN A 52 -16.42 -7.61 2.99
CA GLN A 52 -15.04 -7.70 3.46
C GLN A 52 -14.67 -6.42 4.19
N LYS A 53 -14.05 -6.56 5.36
CA LYS A 53 -13.53 -5.45 6.16
C LYS A 53 -12.07 -5.19 5.81
N VAL A 54 -11.68 -3.94 5.96
CA VAL A 54 -10.29 -3.48 5.85
C VAL A 54 -10.00 -2.71 7.12
N LEU A 55 -9.04 -3.20 7.90
CA LEU A 55 -8.57 -2.56 9.12
C LEU A 55 -7.09 -2.22 8.95
N VAL A 56 -6.75 -0.94 9.04
CA VAL A 56 -5.38 -0.43 9.00
C VAL A 56 -5.21 0.47 10.22
N VAL A 57 -4.46 0.02 11.22
CA VAL A 57 -4.42 0.67 12.54
C VAL A 57 -3.09 0.43 13.24
N ASP A 58 -2.66 1.35 14.11
CA ASP A 58 -1.47 1.18 14.96
C ASP A 58 -0.15 0.90 14.23
N ASN A 59 -0.03 1.36 12.97
CA ASN A 59 1.20 1.35 12.18
C ASN A 59 2.03 2.63 12.47
N GLU A 60 3.10 2.90 11.71
CA GLU A 60 3.90 4.12 11.87
C GLU A 60 3.07 5.38 11.62
N ASP A 61 3.36 6.46 12.36
CA ASP A 61 2.69 7.73 12.19
C ASP A 61 3.04 8.36 10.85
N TYR A 62 2.03 8.84 10.12
CA TYR A 62 2.22 9.41 8.80
C TYR A 62 3.19 10.60 8.78
N LYS A 63 3.22 11.43 9.84
CA LYS A 63 4.14 12.57 9.91
C LYS A 63 5.59 12.10 10.00
N ASN A 64 5.86 11.03 10.73
CA ASN A 64 7.20 10.44 10.79
C ASN A 64 7.60 9.88 9.41
N CYS A 65 6.70 9.15 8.76
CA CYS A 65 6.94 8.67 7.39
C CYS A 65 7.20 9.81 6.41
N LEU A 66 6.49 10.94 6.53
CA LEU A 66 6.70 12.11 5.68
C LEU A 66 8.07 12.77 5.91
N LEU A 67 8.51 12.87 7.17
CA LEU A 67 9.84 13.42 7.50
C LEU A 67 10.99 12.58 6.93
N GLU A 68 10.77 11.27 6.75
CA GLU A 68 11.74 10.33 6.18
C GLU A 68 11.57 10.11 4.67
N ASP A 69 10.68 10.86 4.00
CA ASP A 69 10.31 10.68 2.58
C ASP A 69 9.81 9.25 2.25
N LYS A 70 9.22 8.56 3.24
CA LYS A 70 8.64 7.22 3.13
C LYS A 70 7.16 7.30 2.73
N VAL A 71 6.90 7.97 1.62
CA VAL A 71 5.56 8.19 1.06
C VAL A 71 5.47 7.67 -0.37
N CYS A 72 4.25 7.43 -0.87
CA CYS A 72 4.08 6.94 -2.23
C CYS A 72 4.67 7.88 -3.27
N SER A 73 5.25 7.31 -4.32
CA SER A 73 5.72 8.09 -5.47
C SER A 73 4.60 8.98 -6.02
N PRO A 74 4.88 10.23 -6.38
CA PRO A 74 3.89 11.13 -6.98
C PRO A 74 3.38 10.61 -8.34
N LEU A 75 4.08 9.65 -8.94
CA LEU A 75 3.66 8.98 -10.17
C LEU A 75 2.57 7.93 -9.94
N CYS A 76 2.32 7.51 -8.69
CA CYS A 76 1.25 6.56 -8.40
C CYS A 76 -0.13 7.24 -8.50
N ASP A 77 -1.10 6.48 -9.01
CA ASP A 77 -2.49 6.92 -8.99
C ASP A 77 -3.05 7.00 -7.56
N SER A 78 -4.28 7.50 -7.45
CA SER A 78 -4.97 7.66 -6.16
C SER A 78 -5.24 6.36 -5.38
N LYS A 79 -4.83 5.19 -5.88
CA LYS A 79 -4.88 3.93 -5.12
C LYS A 79 -3.68 3.77 -4.17
N GLY A 80 -2.62 4.54 -4.34
CA GLY A 80 -1.42 4.49 -3.51
C GLY A 80 -0.43 3.40 -3.94
N CYS A 81 0.33 2.88 -2.98
CA CYS A 81 1.51 2.07 -3.26
C CYS A 81 1.75 0.99 -2.19
N TRP A 82 2.64 0.06 -2.50
CA TRP A 82 3.09 -1.02 -1.64
C TRP A 82 4.41 -0.69 -0.93
N GLY A 83 5.05 0.44 -1.25
CA GLY A 83 6.38 0.81 -0.80
C GLY A 83 7.02 1.91 -1.66
N PRO A 84 8.35 2.07 -1.60
CA PRO A 84 9.07 3.14 -2.28
C PRO A 84 9.09 2.99 -3.81
N GLY A 85 9.02 4.12 -4.52
CA GLY A 85 9.15 4.18 -5.97
C GLY A 85 7.89 3.79 -6.76
N HIS A 86 7.89 4.09 -8.07
CA HIS A 86 6.76 3.85 -8.97
C HIS A 86 6.51 2.37 -9.25
N ALA A 87 7.55 1.53 -9.18
CA ALA A 87 7.40 0.07 -9.30
C ALA A 87 6.51 -0.53 -8.19
N GLN A 88 6.30 0.21 -7.10
CA GLN A 88 5.44 -0.18 -5.99
C GLN A 88 4.00 0.34 -6.10
N CYS A 89 3.61 1.02 -7.18
CA CYS A 89 2.22 1.50 -7.29
C CYS A 89 1.21 0.34 -7.24
N LEU A 90 0.12 0.55 -6.51
CA LEU A 90 -0.93 -0.45 -6.32
C LEU A 90 -1.80 -0.61 -7.59
N GLY A 91 -1.95 0.47 -8.35
CA GLY A 91 -2.58 0.48 -9.68
C GLY A 91 -1.59 0.19 -10.81
N ASN A 92 -2.12 -0.10 -12.01
CA ASN A 92 -1.31 -0.31 -13.21
C ASN A 92 -0.94 1.00 -13.93
N LYS A 93 -1.33 2.17 -13.41
CA LYS A 93 -1.09 3.47 -14.05
C LYS A 93 -0.03 4.24 -13.28
N ILE A 94 1.08 4.47 -13.96
CA ILE A 94 2.02 5.55 -13.67
C ILE A 94 1.42 6.79 -14.34
N ILE A 95 1.07 7.81 -13.56
CA ILE A 95 0.63 9.09 -14.10
C ILE A 95 1.90 9.89 -14.43
N SER A 96 2.46 9.64 -15.60
CA SER A 96 3.55 10.44 -16.14
C SER A 96 3.18 11.00 -17.52
N ASN A 97 3.45 12.29 -17.71
CA ASN A 97 3.40 12.96 -19.01
C ASN A 97 4.76 12.91 -19.74
N ASN A 98 5.76 12.24 -19.15
CA ASN A 98 7.12 12.16 -19.68
C ASN A 98 7.48 10.69 -19.99
N VAL A 99 7.97 10.45 -21.21
CA VAL A 99 8.18 9.08 -21.72
C VAL A 99 9.41 8.42 -21.08
N GLU A 100 10.36 9.20 -20.55
CA GLU A 100 11.56 8.70 -19.87
C GLU A 100 11.29 8.05 -18.50
N ASP A 101 10.21 8.44 -17.81
CA ASP A 101 9.85 7.88 -16.51
C ASP A 101 9.45 6.39 -16.57
N TRP A 102 9.20 5.87 -17.78
CA TRP A 102 8.84 4.47 -18.03
C TRP A 102 10.06 3.57 -18.27
N LEU A 103 11.26 4.15 -18.39
CA LEU A 103 12.52 3.45 -18.64
C LEU A 103 13.39 3.30 -17.38
N LEU A 104 12.91 3.76 -16.22
CA LEU A 104 13.53 3.63 -14.90
C LEU A 104 12.85 2.57 -14.04
#